data_AF-A0A0E3NZL9-F1
#
_entry.id   AF-A0A0E3NZL9-F1
#
_cell.length_a   1.000
_cell.length_b   1.000
_cell.length_c   1.000
_cell.angle_alpha   90.00
_cell.angle_beta   90.00
_cell.angle_gamma   90.00
#
_symmetry.space_group_name_H-M   'P 1'
#
loop_
_entity.id
_entity.type
_entity.pdbx_description
1 polymer ?
#
loop_
_entity_poly.entity_id
_entity_poly.type
_entity_poly.pdbx_seq_one_letter_code
_entity_poly.pdbx_strand_id
1 'polypeptide(L)'
;MKPNAWKVGQKSDSQRDNPGLNVQDYYGIVPASSSVSCSFPPGVPYLDLSIFRESGVKSLIKKRSKDMYRLLQDVRFDGKYYRVKCVKSAGWVCCWDLAVRVEFFGKMQGVTIYPKRKVLKAEKRIVYKSLILVNPYELWEEELVSKFWNIQERLEYLIARILFHECIHVMIALGKILPAGFGETDIFLEFRKVLETANSEKLGVERREVQFRLWNLAVFGSSDEDNGEELFMRVLEIYEFLLNEKYSTQKTGKAFGCPLGNKKVARKYSWMAAVKAGGSRQVEKNVWETESRRLRRALITLFDAIDRESRSERKKLPEIKPQKNKD
;
A
#
# COMPACT_ATOMS: atom_id res chain seq x y z
N MET A 1 25.47 69.79 -20.67
CA MET A 1 24.11 70.17 -20.27
C MET A 1 23.76 69.54 -18.92
N LYS A 2 23.17 70.33 -18.02
CA LYS A 2 22.37 69.95 -16.83
C LYS A 2 21.04 70.74 -16.98
N PRO A 3 19.88 70.35 -16.40
CA PRO A 3 19.76 69.82 -15.02
C PRO A 3 18.69 68.72 -14.76
N ASN A 4 18.68 68.23 -13.51
CA ASN A 4 17.59 67.93 -12.55
C ASN A 4 16.14 67.64 -13.06
N ALA A 5 15.28 66.85 -12.38
CA ALA A 5 15.18 66.66 -10.93
C ALA A 5 14.46 65.37 -10.43
N TRP A 6 14.86 64.92 -9.23
CA TRP A 6 14.10 64.39 -8.06
C TRP A 6 12.97 63.33 -8.23
N LYS A 7 13.06 62.14 -7.57
CA LYS A 7 12.58 61.77 -6.19
C LYS A 7 11.06 61.98 -6.00
N VAL A 8 10.19 61.05 -5.55
CA VAL A 8 10.21 59.92 -4.56
C VAL A 8 9.12 58.87 -4.99
N GLY A 9 9.06 57.57 -4.62
CA GLY A 9 9.95 56.67 -3.83
C GLY A 9 9.23 55.87 -2.69
N GLN A 10 8.84 54.59 -2.92
CA GLN A 10 8.23 53.69 -1.89
C GLN A 10 8.72 52.22 -1.97
N LYS A 11 8.40 51.41 -0.94
CA LYS A 11 8.93 50.06 -0.66
C LYS A 11 8.05 48.91 -1.19
N SER A 12 8.62 47.70 -1.10
CA SER A 12 8.00 46.34 -1.18
C SER A 12 7.79 45.79 -2.61
N ASP A 13 7.79 44.48 -2.85
CA ASP A 13 8.05 43.34 -1.95
C ASP A 13 8.69 42.14 -2.71
N SER A 14 9.14 41.12 -1.98
CA SER A 14 9.82 39.96 -2.57
C SER A 14 8.92 39.09 -3.46
N GLN A 15 9.37 38.77 -4.68
CA GLN A 15 8.77 37.72 -5.52
C GLN A 15 9.79 36.60 -5.74
N ARG A 16 9.46 35.39 -5.29
CA ARG A 16 10.31 34.19 -5.46
C ARG A 16 9.95 33.49 -6.76
N ASP A 17 10.89 33.47 -7.70
CA ASP A 17 10.74 32.62 -8.89
C ASP A 17 10.75 31.15 -8.51
N ASN A 18 9.72 30.45 -8.97
CA ASN A 18 9.42 29.07 -8.59
C ASN A 18 9.36 28.24 -9.89
N PRO A 19 10.43 27.52 -10.29
CA PRO A 19 10.41 26.74 -11.51
C PRO A 19 9.52 25.51 -11.30
N GLY A 20 8.28 25.61 -11.79
CA GLY A 20 7.30 24.54 -11.73
C GLY A 20 7.79 23.30 -12.47
N LEU A 21 8.16 22.26 -11.74
CA LEU A 21 8.43 20.94 -12.30
C LEU A 21 7.12 20.34 -12.82
N ASN A 22 6.96 20.38 -14.14
CA ASN A 22 5.80 19.83 -14.83
C ASN A 22 5.69 18.32 -14.54
N VAL A 23 4.48 17.85 -14.23
CA VAL A 23 4.21 16.47 -13.79
C VAL A 23 3.96 15.53 -15.00
N GLN A 24 3.93 16.08 -16.22
CA GLN A 24 3.59 15.35 -17.45
C GLN A 24 4.63 14.33 -17.95
N ASP A 25 5.88 14.36 -17.46
CA ASP A 25 6.95 13.44 -17.92
C ASP A 25 6.86 12.02 -17.32
N TYR A 26 5.85 11.70 -16.51
CA TYR A 26 5.68 10.40 -15.85
C TYR A 26 4.48 9.61 -16.42
N TYR A 27 4.76 8.89 -17.51
CA TYR A 27 3.92 7.91 -18.24
C TYR A 27 2.84 8.48 -19.19
N GLY A 28 3.07 8.26 -20.50
CA GLY A 28 2.13 8.54 -21.58
C GLY A 28 0.97 7.55 -21.70
N ILE A 29 0.28 7.23 -20.60
CA ILE A 29 -1.06 6.60 -20.61
C ILE A 29 -1.98 7.33 -19.62
N VAL A 30 -2.01 8.65 -19.73
CA VAL A 30 -3.13 9.50 -19.27
C VAL A 30 -3.36 10.52 -20.38
N PRO A 31 -4.57 10.64 -20.97
CA PRO A 31 -4.84 11.70 -21.93
C PRO A 31 -4.58 13.06 -21.28
N ALA A 32 -3.74 13.87 -21.91
CA ALA A 32 -3.44 15.21 -21.41
C ALA A 32 -4.72 16.05 -21.39
N SER A 33 -5.08 16.55 -20.21
CA SER A 33 -5.98 17.69 -19.99
C SER A 33 -7.17 17.80 -20.97
N SER A 34 -8.04 16.78 -21.01
CA SER A 34 -9.46 17.11 -21.03
C SER A 34 -9.85 17.49 -19.61
N SER A 35 -10.58 18.59 -19.46
CA SER A 35 -11.37 18.86 -18.27
C SER A 35 -12.49 17.83 -18.21
N VAL A 36 -12.15 16.59 -17.82
CA VAL A 36 -13.15 15.60 -17.44
C VAL A 36 -13.77 16.12 -16.15
N SER A 37 -14.82 16.93 -16.30
CA SER A 37 -15.87 16.99 -15.30
C SER A 37 -16.23 15.55 -15.05
N CYS A 38 -15.80 15.01 -13.92
CA CYS A 38 -16.19 13.68 -13.47
C CYS A 38 -17.64 13.83 -13.04
N SER A 39 -18.53 13.84 -14.03
CA SER A 39 -19.97 13.81 -13.87
C SER A 39 -20.27 12.54 -13.10
N PHE A 40 -20.37 12.67 -11.78
CA PHE A 40 -20.78 11.57 -10.93
C PHE A 40 -22.07 10.98 -11.52
N PRO A 41 -22.21 9.64 -11.57
CA PRO A 41 -23.46 9.04 -12.01
C PRO A 41 -24.63 9.69 -11.26
N PRO A 42 -25.70 10.12 -11.95
CA PRO A 42 -26.83 10.75 -11.28
C PRO A 42 -27.33 9.87 -10.13
N GLY A 43 -27.28 10.40 -8.90
CA GLY A 43 -27.66 9.67 -7.68
C GLY A 43 -26.53 9.19 -6.78
N VAL A 44 -25.24 9.39 -7.10
CA VAL A 44 -24.17 9.27 -6.09
C VAL A 44 -24.15 10.57 -5.26
N PRO A 45 -24.46 10.54 -3.94
CA PRO A 45 -24.40 11.74 -3.12
C PRO A 45 -22.96 12.25 -3.07
N TYR A 46 -22.77 13.54 -3.40
CA TYR A 46 -21.49 14.21 -3.32
C TYR A 46 -21.04 14.25 -1.85
N LEU A 47 -20.17 13.32 -1.47
CA LEU A 47 -19.60 13.31 -0.13
C LEU A 47 -18.49 14.35 -0.08
N ASP A 48 -18.75 15.44 0.63
CA ASP A 48 -17.71 16.39 0.96
C ASP A 48 -16.67 15.74 1.88
N LEU A 49 -15.46 15.55 1.36
CA LEU A 49 -14.33 15.01 2.13
C LEU A 49 -13.77 16.02 3.13
N SER A 50 -14.20 17.29 3.12
CA SER A 50 -13.82 18.27 4.17
C SER A 50 -14.31 17.87 5.56
N ILE A 51 -15.33 17.00 5.66
CA ILE A 51 -15.95 16.64 6.93
C ILE A 51 -15.05 15.76 7.81
N PHE A 52 -14.07 15.02 7.28
CA PHE A 52 -13.20 14.19 8.14
C PHE A 52 -12.11 15.03 8.82
N ARG A 53 -11.78 14.72 10.07
CA ARG A 53 -10.65 15.34 10.77
C ARG A 53 -9.42 14.43 10.65
N GLU A 54 -8.34 14.96 10.08
CA GLU A 54 -7.03 14.27 10.01
C GLU A 54 -6.58 13.78 11.40
N SER A 55 -6.85 14.57 12.46
CA SER A 55 -6.57 14.22 13.85
C SER A 55 -7.41 13.03 14.35
N GLY A 56 -8.66 12.88 13.90
CA GLY A 56 -9.52 11.73 14.19
C GLY A 56 -8.95 10.45 13.59
N VAL A 57 -8.64 10.47 12.29
CA VAL A 57 -7.99 9.36 11.56
C VAL A 57 -6.67 8.95 12.23
N LYS A 58 -5.78 9.91 12.49
CA LYS A 58 -4.48 9.67 13.16
C LYS A 58 -4.67 9.11 14.58
N SER A 59 -5.68 9.56 15.32
CA SER A 59 -6.00 9.04 16.65
C SER A 59 -6.52 7.60 16.62
N LEU A 60 -7.32 7.23 15.61
CA LEU A 60 -7.74 5.85 15.39
C LEU A 60 -6.54 4.94 15.11
N ILE A 61 -5.62 5.37 14.23
CA ILE A 61 -4.38 4.62 13.95
C ILE A 61 -3.50 4.50 15.21
N LYS A 62 -3.34 5.59 15.98
CA LYS A 62 -2.58 5.61 17.25
C LYS A 62 -3.08 4.59 18.28
N LYS A 63 -4.40 4.38 18.35
CA LYS A 63 -5.02 3.36 19.21
C LYS A 63 -4.71 1.91 18.76
N ARG A 64 -4.22 1.70 17.54
CA ARG A 64 -3.95 0.37 16.96
C ARG A 64 -2.47 0.05 16.75
N SER A 65 -1.65 1.04 16.38
CA SER A 65 -0.20 0.89 16.24
C SER A 65 0.51 2.23 16.51
N LYS A 66 1.40 2.23 17.49
CA LYS A 66 2.25 3.38 17.81
C LYS A 66 3.22 3.70 16.67
N ASP A 67 3.70 2.69 15.96
CA ASP A 67 4.69 2.86 14.89
C ASP A 67 4.07 3.36 13.59
N MET A 68 2.86 2.91 13.24
CA MET A 68 2.10 3.55 12.16
C MET A 68 1.71 4.99 12.49
N TYR A 69 1.40 5.29 13.75
CA TYR A 69 1.14 6.67 14.13
C TYR A 69 2.40 7.53 14.01
N ARG A 70 3.56 7.06 14.48
CA ARG A 70 4.87 7.74 14.28
C ARG A 70 5.17 7.99 12.79
N LEU A 71 4.79 7.05 11.93
CA LEU A 71 4.89 7.15 10.47
C LEU A 71 4.13 8.35 9.88
N LEU A 72 2.95 8.63 10.43
CA LEU A 72 1.95 9.54 9.88
C LEU A 72 1.80 10.83 10.67
N GLN A 73 2.35 10.94 11.89
CA GLN A 73 2.09 12.05 12.81
C GLN A 73 2.36 13.41 12.13
N ASP A 74 3.47 13.53 11.42
CA ASP A 74 3.97 14.74 10.74
C ASP A 74 3.54 14.83 9.25
N VAL A 75 2.84 13.81 8.73
CA VAL A 75 2.39 13.74 7.33
C VAL A 75 0.98 14.28 7.21
N ARG A 76 0.77 15.34 6.41
CA ARG A 76 -0.58 15.87 6.14
C ARG A 76 -1.26 15.07 5.04
N PHE A 77 -2.59 15.01 5.05
CA PHE A 77 -3.37 14.27 4.05
C PHE A 77 -3.74 15.14 2.84
N ASP A 78 -2.84 16.04 2.43
CA ASP A 78 -3.04 17.02 1.34
C ASP A 78 -2.33 16.62 0.04
N GLY A 79 -1.80 15.40 -0.04
CA GLY A 79 -1.05 14.87 -1.18
C GLY A 79 0.39 15.39 -1.33
N LYS A 80 0.89 16.27 -0.44
CA LYS A 80 2.28 16.72 -0.47
C LYS A 80 3.22 15.71 0.16
N TYR A 81 4.49 15.75 -0.24
CA TYR A 81 5.54 14.89 0.30
C TYR A 81 6.12 15.46 1.60
N TYR A 82 5.99 14.71 2.69
CA TYR A 82 6.54 15.02 4.01
C TYR A 82 7.69 14.07 4.33
N ARG A 83 8.75 14.59 4.95
CA ARG A 83 9.94 13.83 5.32
C ARG A 83 9.68 13.04 6.61
N VAL A 84 9.56 11.72 6.51
CA VAL A 84 9.22 10.85 7.65
C VAL A 84 10.47 10.42 8.43
N LYS A 85 11.56 10.09 7.72
CA LYS A 85 12.80 9.61 8.35
C LYS A 85 14.01 9.90 7.47
N CYS A 86 15.15 10.22 8.09
CA CYS A 86 16.46 10.12 7.46
C CYS A 86 17.44 9.37 8.38
N VAL A 87 18.40 8.66 7.80
CA VAL A 87 19.51 8.02 8.53
C VAL A 87 20.78 8.15 7.68
N LYS A 88 21.92 8.35 8.33
CA LYS A 88 23.24 8.34 7.70
C LYS A 88 23.72 6.89 7.60
N SER A 89 24.17 6.46 6.42
CA SER A 89 24.71 5.11 6.18
C SER A 89 25.80 5.19 5.11
N ALA A 90 26.98 4.61 5.37
CA ALA A 90 28.12 4.55 4.45
C ALA A 90 28.48 5.90 3.76
N GLY A 91 28.43 7.01 4.50
CA GLY A 91 28.72 8.36 3.97
C GLY A 91 27.59 8.99 3.14
N TRP A 92 26.44 8.32 3.00
CA TRP A 92 25.22 8.84 2.38
C TRP A 92 24.17 9.21 3.43
N VAL A 93 23.35 10.21 3.12
CA VAL A 93 22.09 10.47 3.83
C VAL A 93 20.96 9.82 3.05
N CYS A 94 20.43 8.71 3.55
CA CYS A 94 19.18 8.17 3.04
C CYS A 94 18.01 8.90 3.73
N CYS A 95 16.98 9.23 2.98
CA CYS A 95 15.76 9.87 3.46
C CYS A 95 14.54 9.23 2.82
N TRP A 96 13.42 9.22 3.54
CA TRP A 96 12.15 8.78 3.04
C TRP A 96 11.11 9.91 3.17
N ASP A 97 10.48 10.22 2.04
CA ASP A 97 9.36 11.13 1.95
C ASP A 97 8.07 10.34 1.66
N LEU A 98 7.00 10.62 2.42
CA LEU A 98 5.68 10.03 2.25
C LEU A 98 4.67 11.13 1.90
N ALA A 99 3.82 10.87 0.93
CA ALA A 99 2.61 11.64 0.66
C ALA A 99 1.36 10.78 0.94
N VAL A 100 0.30 11.39 1.46
CA VAL A 100 -1.01 10.75 1.65
C VAL A 100 -2.07 11.67 1.04
N ARG A 101 -2.95 11.12 0.21
CA ARG A 101 -4.07 11.84 -0.41
C ARG A 101 -5.35 11.04 -0.22
N VAL A 102 -6.40 11.70 0.25
CA VAL A 102 -7.74 11.11 0.39
C VAL A 102 -8.62 11.65 -0.75
N GLU A 103 -9.07 10.79 -1.65
CA GLU A 103 -9.93 11.17 -2.78
C GLU A 103 -10.70 9.98 -3.36
N PHE A 104 -11.78 10.23 -4.08
CA PHE A 104 -12.53 9.19 -4.79
C PHE A 104 -11.91 8.90 -6.16
N PHE A 105 -11.50 7.65 -6.40
CA PHE A 105 -10.96 7.18 -7.68
C PHE A 105 -11.55 5.82 -8.08
N GLY A 106 -12.88 5.75 -8.15
CA GLY A 106 -13.62 4.54 -8.54
C GLY A 106 -13.78 3.53 -7.41
N LYS A 107 -13.63 2.23 -7.71
CA LYS A 107 -13.91 1.10 -6.79
C LYS A 107 -12.67 0.45 -6.17
N MET A 108 -11.53 1.15 -6.14
CA MET A 108 -10.32 0.69 -5.44
C MET A 108 -10.26 1.34 -4.06
N GLN A 109 -10.08 0.56 -2.98
CA GLN A 109 -10.13 1.08 -1.60
C GLN A 109 -8.91 1.98 -1.30
N GLY A 110 -7.72 1.51 -1.66
CA GLY A 110 -6.45 2.21 -1.47
C GLY A 110 -5.45 1.78 -2.53
N VAL A 111 -4.44 2.62 -2.75
CA VAL A 111 -3.31 2.33 -3.64
C VAL A 111 -2.03 2.89 -3.02
N THR A 112 -1.08 2.01 -2.72
CA THR A 112 0.30 2.36 -2.42
C THR A 112 1.13 2.42 -3.71
N ILE A 113 1.67 3.60 -4.02
CA ILE A 113 2.79 3.73 -4.96
C ILE A 113 4.08 3.47 -4.18
N TYR A 114 4.72 2.35 -4.50
CA TYR A 114 5.96 1.88 -3.86
C TYR A 114 7.12 2.89 -3.98
N PRO A 115 8.06 2.88 -3.02
CA PRO A 115 9.10 3.90 -2.89
C PRO A 115 10.00 4.02 -4.12
N LYS A 116 9.81 5.09 -4.92
CA LYS A 116 10.72 5.42 -6.03
C LYS A 116 12.01 6.06 -5.49
N ARG A 117 13.16 5.53 -5.90
CA ARG A 117 14.50 6.00 -5.47
C ARG A 117 14.98 7.16 -6.36
N LYS A 118 15.28 8.31 -5.76
CA LYS A 118 15.98 9.45 -6.39
C LYS A 118 17.34 9.64 -5.74
N VAL A 119 18.42 9.65 -6.54
CA VAL A 119 19.79 9.84 -6.06
C VAL A 119 20.27 11.27 -6.34
N LEU A 120 20.66 11.98 -5.29
CA LEU A 120 21.20 13.34 -5.33
C LEU A 120 22.70 13.25 -5.01
N LYS A 121 23.52 13.01 -6.05
CA LYS A 121 24.96 12.74 -5.92
C LYS A 121 25.72 13.88 -5.22
N ALA A 122 25.43 15.14 -5.57
CA ALA A 122 26.08 16.33 -5.00
C ALA A 122 25.88 16.45 -3.48
N GLU A 123 24.70 16.08 -2.98
CA GLU A 123 24.37 16.10 -1.55
C GLU A 123 24.76 14.81 -0.80
N LYS A 124 25.33 13.82 -1.51
CA LYS A 124 25.42 12.42 -1.06
C LYS A 124 24.11 11.93 -0.43
N ARG A 125 22.97 12.23 -1.07
CA ARG A 125 21.64 11.94 -0.54
C ARG A 125 20.86 10.97 -1.44
N ILE A 126 20.13 10.04 -0.84
CA ILE A 126 19.17 9.17 -1.54
C ILE A 126 17.80 9.45 -0.93
N VAL A 127 16.81 9.77 -1.77
CA VAL A 127 15.42 10.02 -1.35
C VAL A 127 14.53 8.92 -1.92
N TYR A 128 13.83 8.22 -1.04
CA TYR A 128 12.78 7.27 -1.40
C TYR A 128 11.44 8.00 -1.28
N LYS A 129 10.58 7.91 -2.30
CA LYS A 129 9.28 8.60 -2.35
C LYS A 129 8.12 7.62 -2.51
N SER A 130 7.23 7.59 -1.53
CA SER A 130 5.99 6.80 -1.57
C SER A 130 4.77 7.71 -1.55
N LEU A 131 3.70 7.34 -2.26
CA LEU A 131 2.40 8.00 -2.22
C LEU A 131 1.34 6.96 -1.85
N ILE A 132 0.51 7.26 -0.86
CA ILE A 132 -0.69 6.48 -0.55
C ILE A 132 -1.92 7.28 -1.01
N LEU A 133 -2.73 6.67 -1.86
CA LEU A 133 -4.06 7.15 -2.22
C LEU A 133 -5.10 6.38 -1.41
N VAL A 134 -6.04 7.08 -0.77
CA VAL A 134 -7.10 6.51 0.08
C VAL A 134 -8.46 6.90 -0.49
N ASN A 135 -9.28 5.91 -0.84
CA ASN A 135 -10.60 6.09 -1.41
C ASN A 135 -11.68 5.42 -0.56
N PRO A 136 -12.46 6.20 0.21
CA PRO A 136 -13.48 5.69 1.11
C PRO A 136 -14.79 5.30 0.37
N TYR A 137 -14.72 4.61 -0.78
CA TYR A 137 -15.92 4.25 -1.56
C TYR A 137 -16.88 3.32 -0.80
N GLU A 138 -16.39 2.53 0.15
CA GLU A 138 -17.17 1.58 0.97
C GLU A 138 -17.96 2.23 2.11
N LEU A 139 -18.13 3.56 2.13
CA LEU A 139 -18.77 4.30 3.22
C LEU A 139 -20.22 3.87 3.53
N TRP A 140 -20.85 3.14 2.61
CA TRP A 140 -22.24 2.70 2.68
C TRP A 140 -22.39 1.18 2.87
N GLU A 141 -21.30 0.42 3.07
CA GLU A 141 -21.36 -1.00 3.42
C GLU A 141 -22.13 -1.21 4.73
N GLU A 142 -23.05 -2.19 4.78
CA GLU A 142 -23.93 -2.43 5.94
C GLU A 142 -23.15 -2.66 7.25
N GLU A 143 -22.01 -3.36 7.20
CA GLU A 143 -21.12 -3.58 8.34
C GLU A 143 -20.55 -2.26 8.92
N LEU A 144 -20.45 -1.19 8.12
CA LEU A 144 -20.02 0.14 8.57
C LEU A 144 -21.19 1.03 8.97
N VAL A 145 -22.32 0.95 8.25
CA VAL A 145 -23.55 1.70 8.56
C VAL A 145 -24.10 1.31 9.94
N SER A 146 -24.17 0.00 10.21
CA SER A 146 -24.62 -0.54 11.51
C SER A 146 -23.69 -0.21 12.67
N LYS A 147 -22.40 0.01 12.41
CA LYS A 147 -21.38 0.30 13.44
C LYS A 147 -21.22 1.79 13.74
N PHE A 148 -21.48 2.65 12.76
CA PHE A 148 -21.30 4.11 12.89
C PHE A 148 -22.50 4.85 12.28
N TRP A 149 -23.36 5.38 13.14
CA TRP A 149 -24.46 6.25 12.73
C TRP A 149 -23.95 7.58 12.17
N ASN A 150 -22.94 8.17 12.80
CA ASN A 150 -22.33 9.43 12.36
C ASN A 150 -21.45 9.23 11.10
N ILE A 151 -21.72 10.01 10.05
CA ILE A 151 -21.03 9.92 8.77
C ILE A 151 -19.55 10.35 8.81
N GLN A 152 -19.21 11.35 9.63
CA GLN A 152 -17.82 11.81 9.84
C GLN A 152 -17.01 10.72 10.56
N GLU A 153 -17.56 10.11 11.61
CA GLU A 153 -16.88 9.00 12.32
C GLU A 153 -16.69 7.78 11.41
N ARG A 154 -17.70 7.44 10.61
CA ARG A 154 -17.62 6.35 9.64
C ARG A 154 -16.55 6.61 8.57
N LEU A 155 -16.47 7.84 8.08
CA LEU A 155 -15.47 8.29 7.11
C LEU A 155 -14.06 8.25 7.73
N GLU A 156 -13.89 8.81 8.94
CA GLU A 156 -12.62 8.76 9.69
C GLU A 156 -12.17 7.31 9.95
N TYR A 157 -13.10 6.41 10.29
CA TYR A 157 -12.82 4.99 10.48
C TYR A 157 -12.42 4.30 9.17
N LEU A 158 -13.12 4.55 8.07
CA LEU A 158 -12.82 3.94 6.77
C LEU A 158 -11.46 4.40 6.23
N ILE A 159 -11.18 5.71 6.29
CA ILE A 159 -9.88 6.28 5.94
C ILE A 159 -8.79 5.67 6.83
N ALA A 160 -9.01 5.59 8.16
CA ALA A 160 -8.03 4.99 9.07
C ALA A 160 -7.75 3.51 8.75
N ARG A 161 -8.80 2.73 8.43
CA ARG A 161 -8.69 1.30 8.10
C ARG A 161 -7.90 1.08 6.81
N ILE A 162 -8.19 1.86 5.78
CA ILE A 162 -7.49 1.79 4.48
C ILE A 162 -6.05 2.26 4.64
N LEU A 163 -5.83 3.44 5.22
CA LEU A 163 -4.49 4.01 5.40
C LEU A 163 -3.59 3.11 6.25
N PHE A 164 -4.14 2.44 7.27
CA PHE A 164 -3.43 1.42 8.05
C PHE A 164 -2.95 0.27 7.15
N HIS A 165 -3.83 -0.28 6.30
CA HIS A 165 -3.49 -1.36 5.35
C HIS A 165 -2.38 -0.93 4.38
N GLU A 166 -2.53 0.22 3.74
CA GLU A 166 -1.52 0.75 2.80
C GLU A 166 -0.18 1.06 3.48
N CYS A 167 -0.19 1.52 4.74
CA CYS A 167 1.03 1.69 5.51
C CYS A 167 1.77 0.36 5.78
N ILE A 168 1.08 -0.78 5.84
CA ILE A 168 1.73 -2.10 5.92
C ILE A 168 2.56 -2.36 4.66
N HIS A 169 1.96 -2.16 3.48
CA HIS A 169 2.66 -2.34 2.20
C HIS A 169 3.89 -1.44 2.09
N VAL A 170 3.77 -0.17 2.52
CA VAL A 170 4.91 0.75 2.57
C VAL A 170 6.00 0.26 3.53
N MET A 171 5.66 -0.15 4.77
CA MET A 171 6.67 -0.64 5.73
C MET A 171 7.37 -1.92 5.27
N ILE A 172 6.65 -2.84 4.62
CA ILE A 172 7.24 -4.04 4.01
C ILE A 172 8.21 -3.66 2.88
N ALA A 173 7.81 -2.76 1.98
CA ALA A 173 8.67 -2.34 0.88
C ALA A 173 9.93 -1.61 1.36
N LEU A 174 9.81 -0.75 2.38
CA LEU A 174 10.94 -0.06 2.97
C LEU A 174 11.90 -1.02 3.67
N GLY A 175 11.38 -2.05 4.35
CA GLY A 175 12.19 -3.10 4.97
C GLY A 175 13.09 -3.85 3.99
N LYS A 176 12.64 -4.03 2.73
CA LYS A 176 13.45 -4.63 1.65
C LYS A 176 14.48 -3.69 1.03
N ILE A 177 14.13 -2.40 0.92
CA ILE A 177 14.81 -1.45 0.01
C ILE A 177 15.79 -0.53 0.75
N LEU A 178 15.59 -0.30 2.05
CA LEU A 178 16.41 0.61 2.84
C LEU A 178 17.61 -0.11 3.50
N PRO A 179 18.74 0.58 3.74
CA PRO A 179 19.86 0.03 4.47
C PRO A 179 19.49 -0.52 5.86
N ALA A 180 20.21 -1.53 6.32
CA ALA A 180 20.09 -2.07 7.68
C ALA A 180 20.13 -0.93 8.73
N GLY A 181 19.22 -1.00 9.71
CA GLY A 181 19.01 0.06 10.71
C GLY A 181 17.93 1.10 10.35
N PHE A 182 17.40 1.13 9.11
CA PHE A 182 16.26 2.01 8.79
C PHE A 182 14.95 1.57 9.44
N GLY A 183 14.77 0.28 9.68
CA GLY A 183 13.55 -0.25 10.27
C GLY A 183 13.33 -1.70 9.87
N GLU A 184 13.97 -2.60 10.59
CA GLU A 184 13.30 -3.86 10.92
C GLU A 184 12.12 -3.50 11.82
N THR A 185 11.01 -3.09 11.21
CA THR A 185 9.75 -2.92 11.90
C THR A 185 9.22 -4.30 12.25
N ASP A 186 8.52 -4.43 13.39
CA ASP A 186 7.82 -5.67 13.74
C ASP A 186 6.94 -6.17 12.58
N ILE A 187 6.38 -5.23 11.80
CA ILE A 187 5.57 -5.51 10.61
C ILE A 187 6.39 -6.17 9.49
N PHE A 188 7.58 -5.67 9.18
CA PHE A 188 8.45 -6.30 8.18
C PHE A 188 8.99 -7.66 8.67
N LEU A 189 9.35 -7.78 9.95
CA LEU A 189 9.81 -9.04 10.55
C LEU A 189 8.69 -10.10 10.60
N GLU A 190 7.47 -9.72 10.96
CA GLU A 190 6.30 -10.59 10.89
C GLU A 190 5.99 -11.04 9.47
N PHE A 191 6.05 -10.12 8.50
CA PHE A 191 5.85 -10.46 7.09
C PHE A 191 6.95 -11.40 6.56
N ARG A 192 8.21 -11.15 6.91
CA ARG A 192 9.35 -12.03 6.55
C ARG A 192 9.10 -13.46 7.02
N LYS A 193 8.64 -13.66 8.27
CA LYS A 193 8.26 -14.98 8.78
C LYS A 193 7.13 -15.62 7.97
N VAL A 194 6.08 -14.87 7.61
CA VAL A 194 4.99 -15.39 6.75
C VAL A 194 5.54 -15.83 5.39
N LEU A 195 6.47 -15.07 4.80
CA LEU A 195 7.11 -15.39 3.52
C LEU A 195 8.04 -16.60 3.62
N GLU A 196 8.79 -16.74 4.72
CA GLU A 196 9.64 -17.90 5.03
C GLU A 196 8.79 -19.18 5.21
N THR A 197 7.71 -19.12 6.01
CA THR A 197 6.78 -20.25 6.18
C THR A 197 6.17 -20.67 4.84
N ALA A 198 5.69 -19.70 4.04
CA ALA A 198 5.09 -19.96 2.72
C ALA A 198 6.07 -20.57 1.71
N ASN A 199 7.36 -20.26 1.83
CA ASN A 199 8.42 -20.81 0.99
C ASN A 199 9.15 -22.05 1.55
N SER A 200 8.77 -22.49 2.75
CA SER A 200 9.34 -23.70 3.36
C SER A 200 8.97 -24.97 2.58
N GLU A 201 9.82 -25.99 2.68
CA GLU A 201 9.57 -27.31 2.05
C GLU A 201 8.26 -27.95 2.50
N LYS A 202 7.86 -27.70 3.77
CA LYS A 202 6.60 -28.17 4.36
C LYS A 202 5.37 -27.76 3.55
N LEU A 203 5.38 -26.55 2.99
CA LEU A 203 4.29 -25.99 2.17
C LEU A 203 4.62 -26.05 0.67
N GLY A 204 5.60 -26.90 0.29
CA GLY A 204 6.08 -26.99 -1.08
C GLY A 204 5.01 -27.44 -2.09
N VAL A 205 4.01 -28.24 -1.65
CA VAL A 205 2.88 -28.65 -2.50
C VAL A 205 1.94 -27.47 -2.74
N GLU A 206 1.48 -26.80 -1.68
CA GLU A 206 0.59 -25.64 -1.76
C GLU A 206 1.23 -24.47 -2.52
N ARG A 207 2.52 -24.22 -2.30
CA ARG A 207 3.29 -23.20 -3.04
C ARG A 207 3.33 -23.53 -4.53
N ARG A 208 3.76 -24.74 -4.91
CA ARG A 208 3.87 -25.14 -6.33
C ARG A 208 2.53 -25.07 -7.04
N GLU A 209 1.45 -25.50 -6.39
CA GLU A 209 0.09 -25.38 -6.96
C GLU A 209 -0.28 -23.91 -7.20
N VAL A 210 -0.06 -22.99 -6.25
CA VAL A 210 -0.32 -21.55 -6.48
C VAL A 210 0.55 -20.99 -7.60
N GLN A 211 1.85 -21.29 -7.61
CA GLN A 211 2.79 -20.83 -8.65
C GLN A 211 2.41 -21.37 -10.04
N PHE A 212 1.96 -22.62 -10.15
CA PHE A 212 1.46 -23.21 -11.39
C PHE A 212 0.20 -22.50 -11.91
N ARG A 213 -0.76 -22.18 -11.03
CA ARG A 213 -1.95 -21.40 -11.42
C ARG A 213 -1.59 -19.99 -11.88
N LEU A 214 -0.60 -19.36 -11.24
CA LEU A 214 -0.08 -18.06 -11.66
C LEU A 214 0.65 -18.12 -13.00
N TRP A 215 1.43 -19.17 -13.25
CA TRP A 215 2.11 -19.41 -14.52
C TRP A 215 1.13 -19.51 -15.68
N ASN A 216 0.09 -20.33 -15.54
CA ASN A 216 -0.96 -20.45 -16.56
C ASN A 216 -1.61 -19.09 -16.85
N LEU A 217 -1.93 -18.31 -15.81
CA LEU A 217 -2.50 -16.96 -15.95
C LEU A 217 -1.51 -15.95 -16.57
N ALA A 218 -0.20 -16.10 -16.37
CA ALA A 218 0.83 -15.26 -16.97
C ALA A 218 0.97 -15.57 -18.47
N VAL A 219 0.99 -16.85 -18.85
CA VAL A 219 0.97 -17.30 -20.25
C VAL A 219 -0.32 -16.86 -20.97
N PHE A 220 -1.48 -16.89 -20.30
CA PHE A 220 -2.73 -16.38 -20.86
C PHE A 220 -2.74 -14.86 -21.10
N GLY A 221 -1.85 -14.13 -20.42
CA GLY A 221 -1.72 -12.68 -20.46
C GLY A 221 -0.47 -12.18 -21.19
N SER A 222 0.35 -13.07 -21.76
CA SER A 222 1.61 -12.72 -22.40
C SER A 222 1.40 -12.08 -23.78
N SER A 223 2.37 -11.28 -24.23
CA SER A 223 2.54 -10.97 -25.66
C SER A 223 3.45 -12.01 -26.33
N ASP A 224 3.61 -11.91 -27.65
CA ASP A 224 4.54 -12.77 -28.40
C ASP A 224 6.02 -12.34 -28.19
N GLU A 225 6.25 -11.19 -27.55
CA GLU A 225 7.56 -10.67 -27.17
C GLU A 225 7.97 -11.09 -25.73
N ASP A 226 7.01 -11.50 -24.88
CA ASP A 226 7.27 -11.92 -23.49
C ASP A 226 8.09 -13.22 -23.47
N ASN A 227 9.30 -13.18 -22.90
CA ASN A 227 10.11 -14.40 -22.74
C ASN A 227 9.80 -15.16 -21.43
N GLY A 228 10.25 -16.42 -21.35
CA GLY A 228 9.97 -17.30 -20.21
C GLY A 228 10.54 -16.81 -18.86
N GLU A 229 11.63 -16.05 -18.85
CA GLU A 229 12.21 -15.47 -17.63
C GLU A 229 11.36 -14.32 -17.10
N GLU A 230 10.89 -13.43 -17.97
CA GLU A 230 9.96 -12.35 -17.62
C GLU A 230 8.63 -12.87 -17.07
N LEU A 231 8.08 -13.93 -17.68
CA LEU A 231 6.88 -14.59 -17.17
C LEU A 231 7.14 -15.24 -15.80
N PHE A 232 8.30 -15.86 -15.60
CA PHE A 232 8.67 -16.44 -14.31
C PHE A 232 8.83 -15.38 -13.21
N MET A 233 9.50 -14.27 -13.51
CA MET A 233 9.63 -13.14 -12.58
C MET A 233 8.28 -12.53 -12.25
N ARG A 234 7.39 -12.35 -13.24
CA ARG A 234 5.99 -11.90 -13.03
C ARG A 234 5.23 -12.84 -12.10
N VAL A 235 5.41 -14.15 -12.22
CA VAL A 235 4.80 -15.15 -11.31
C VAL A 235 5.32 -15.00 -9.87
N LEU A 236 6.63 -14.81 -9.68
CA LEU A 236 7.21 -14.60 -8.34
C LEU A 236 6.72 -13.30 -7.69
N GLU A 237 6.67 -12.20 -8.45
CA GLU A 237 6.14 -10.91 -7.98
C GLU A 237 4.67 -11.01 -7.56
N ILE A 238 3.83 -11.67 -8.36
CA ILE A 238 2.41 -11.85 -8.05
C ILE A 238 2.23 -12.81 -6.85
N TYR A 239 3.05 -13.85 -6.75
CA TYR A 239 3.04 -14.76 -5.60
C TYR A 239 3.35 -14.01 -4.29
N GLU A 240 4.40 -13.19 -4.27
CA GLU A 240 4.73 -12.40 -3.09
C GLU A 240 3.68 -11.32 -2.79
N PHE A 241 3.13 -10.66 -3.82
CA PHE A 241 1.98 -9.76 -3.67
C PHE A 241 0.81 -10.43 -2.95
N LEU A 242 0.48 -11.69 -3.30
CA LEU A 242 -0.61 -12.43 -2.65
C LEU A 242 -0.34 -12.74 -1.18
N LEU A 243 0.90 -13.01 -0.80
CA LEU A 243 1.31 -13.18 0.60
C LEU A 243 1.27 -11.86 1.38
N ASN A 244 1.73 -10.76 0.76
CA ASN A 244 1.68 -9.41 1.32
C ASN A 244 0.22 -8.97 1.59
N GLU A 245 -0.69 -9.24 0.65
CA GLU A 245 -2.12 -8.96 0.82
C GLU A 245 -2.78 -9.84 1.87
N LYS A 246 -2.43 -11.15 1.97
CA LYS A 246 -2.87 -12.00 3.09
C LYS A 246 -2.46 -11.39 4.42
N TYR A 247 -1.17 -11.11 4.60
CA TYR A 247 -0.62 -10.58 5.84
C TYR A 247 -1.27 -9.24 6.21
N SER A 248 -1.27 -8.29 5.26
CA SER A 248 -1.82 -6.94 5.46
C SER A 248 -3.30 -6.98 5.81
N THR A 249 -4.09 -7.76 5.07
CA THR A 249 -5.53 -7.94 5.35
C THR A 249 -5.76 -8.55 6.74
N GLN A 250 -5.00 -9.57 7.13
CA GLN A 250 -5.15 -10.18 8.46
C GLN A 250 -4.72 -9.23 9.59
N LYS A 251 -3.63 -8.47 9.41
CA LYS A 251 -3.11 -7.52 10.40
C LYS A 251 -4.05 -6.32 10.58
N THR A 252 -4.53 -5.71 9.48
CA THR A 252 -5.56 -4.67 9.49
C THR A 252 -6.86 -5.17 10.10
N GLY A 253 -7.33 -6.36 9.70
CA GLY A 253 -8.55 -6.96 10.22
C GLY A 253 -8.49 -7.18 11.73
N LYS A 254 -7.37 -7.70 12.26
CA LYS A 254 -7.14 -7.82 13.71
C LYS A 254 -7.11 -6.46 14.41
N ALA A 255 -6.41 -5.48 13.85
CA ALA A 255 -6.30 -4.14 14.41
C ALA A 255 -7.65 -3.41 14.54
N PHE A 256 -8.56 -3.58 13.57
CA PHE A 256 -9.86 -2.89 13.55
C PHE A 256 -11.04 -3.73 14.11
N GLY A 257 -10.78 -4.96 14.54
CA GLY A 257 -11.82 -5.88 15.04
C GLY A 257 -12.71 -6.47 13.94
N CYS A 258 -12.21 -6.53 12.71
CA CYS A 258 -12.90 -7.04 11.51
C CYS A 258 -12.00 -8.07 10.77
N PRO A 259 -11.62 -9.20 11.38
CA PRO A 259 -10.75 -10.19 10.74
C PRO A 259 -11.45 -10.87 9.55
N LEU A 260 -10.81 -10.82 8.37
CA LEU A 260 -11.30 -11.48 7.16
C LEU A 260 -10.74 -12.90 7.06
N GLY A 261 -11.62 -13.90 6.96
CA GLY A 261 -11.23 -15.29 6.76
C GLY A 261 -10.62 -15.56 5.38
N ASN A 262 -9.71 -16.53 5.28
CA ASN A 262 -8.91 -16.79 4.07
C ASN A 262 -9.76 -17.01 2.81
N LYS A 263 -10.98 -17.56 2.90
CA LYS A 263 -11.94 -17.68 1.79
C LYS A 263 -12.42 -16.34 1.21
N LYS A 264 -12.56 -15.29 2.03
CA LYS A 264 -12.86 -13.91 1.58
C LYS A 264 -11.60 -13.28 0.96
N VAL A 265 -10.44 -13.41 1.62
CA VAL A 265 -9.15 -12.87 1.14
C VAL A 265 -8.78 -13.46 -0.22
N ALA A 266 -8.72 -14.80 -0.35
CA ALA A 266 -8.41 -15.48 -1.59
C ALA A 266 -9.38 -15.13 -2.72
N ARG A 267 -10.68 -14.88 -2.44
CA ARG A 267 -11.64 -14.41 -3.45
C ARG A 267 -11.29 -13.02 -3.99
N LYS A 268 -10.93 -12.07 -3.12
CA LYS A 268 -10.56 -10.69 -3.52
C LYS A 268 -9.29 -10.70 -4.37
N TYR A 269 -8.26 -11.40 -3.90
CA TYR A 269 -6.93 -11.28 -4.49
C TYR A 269 -6.61 -12.26 -5.62
N SER A 270 -7.32 -13.39 -5.77
CA SER A 270 -7.15 -14.26 -6.95
C SER A 270 -7.52 -13.54 -8.24
N TRP A 271 -8.59 -12.74 -8.24
CA TRP A 271 -8.98 -11.92 -9.39
C TRP A 271 -7.94 -10.84 -9.69
N MET A 272 -7.49 -10.11 -8.67
CA MET A 272 -6.46 -9.08 -8.80
C MET A 272 -5.14 -9.67 -9.36
N ALA A 273 -4.75 -10.86 -8.90
CA ALA A 273 -3.59 -11.59 -9.43
C ALA A 273 -3.77 -12.02 -10.89
N ALA A 274 -4.95 -12.54 -11.26
CA ALA A 274 -5.26 -12.93 -12.64
C ALA A 274 -5.26 -11.75 -13.62
N VAL A 275 -5.62 -10.54 -13.15
CA VAL A 275 -5.48 -9.30 -13.93
C VAL A 275 -4.03 -8.84 -13.99
N LYS A 276 -3.29 -8.86 -12.86
CA LYS A 276 -1.85 -8.52 -12.79
C LYS A 276 -0.98 -9.43 -13.66
N ALA A 277 -1.40 -10.68 -13.90
CA ALA A 277 -0.69 -11.62 -14.77
C ALA A 277 -0.72 -11.23 -16.27
N GLY A 278 -1.67 -10.38 -16.67
CA GLY A 278 -1.84 -9.87 -18.03
C GLY A 278 -3.27 -9.98 -18.57
N GLY A 279 -4.17 -10.68 -17.86
CA GLY A 279 -5.57 -10.88 -18.26
C GLY A 279 -5.75 -12.06 -19.21
N SER A 280 -6.80 -12.00 -20.04
CA SER A 280 -7.16 -13.04 -21.02
C SER A 280 -6.80 -12.59 -22.45
N ARG A 281 -5.52 -12.35 -22.72
CA ARG A 281 -5.06 -11.87 -24.04
C ARG A 281 -5.01 -13.01 -25.07
N GLN A 282 -4.44 -14.14 -24.67
CA GLN A 282 -4.14 -15.29 -25.53
C GLN A 282 -5.22 -16.39 -25.48
N VAL A 283 -6.23 -16.25 -24.64
CA VAL A 283 -7.27 -17.28 -24.41
C VAL A 283 -8.65 -16.66 -24.23
N GLU A 284 -9.68 -17.45 -24.48
CA GLU A 284 -11.05 -17.08 -24.14
C GLU A 284 -11.21 -16.71 -22.65
N LYS A 285 -12.02 -15.68 -22.40
CA LYS A 285 -12.35 -15.20 -21.06
C LYS A 285 -12.84 -16.31 -20.12
N ASN A 286 -13.60 -17.29 -20.62
CA ASN A 286 -14.10 -18.42 -19.83
C ASN A 286 -12.99 -19.34 -19.31
N VAL A 287 -11.91 -19.53 -20.09
CA VAL A 287 -10.74 -20.32 -19.71
C VAL A 287 -9.94 -19.58 -18.63
N TRP A 288 -9.66 -18.29 -18.86
CA TRP A 288 -8.99 -17.43 -17.88
C TRP A 288 -9.77 -17.31 -16.55
N GLU A 289 -11.10 -17.13 -16.60
CA GLU A 289 -11.94 -17.12 -15.39
C GLU A 289 -11.90 -18.46 -14.65
N THR A 290 -11.84 -19.58 -15.38
CA THR A 290 -11.74 -20.92 -14.78
C THR A 290 -10.41 -21.13 -14.07
N GLU A 291 -9.31 -20.64 -14.64
CA GLU A 291 -7.99 -20.71 -13.98
C GLU A 291 -7.90 -19.74 -12.80
N SER A 292 -8.50 -18.54 -12.89
CA SER A 292 -8.66 -17.62 -11.74
C SER A 292 -9.46 -18.25 -10.59
N ARG A 293 -10.50 -19.03 -10.89
CA ARG A 293 -11.26 -19.82 -9.90
C ARG A 293 -10.44 -20.99 -9.32
N ARG A 294 -9.50 -21.57 -10.07
CA ARG A 294 -8.55 -22.59 -9.57
C ARG A 294 -7.48 -21.97 -8.67
N LEU A 295 -6.87 -20.85 -9.08
CA LEU A 295 -5.98 -20.03 -8.25
C LEU A 295 -6.63 -19.68 -6.90
N ARG A 296 -7.91 -19.28 -6.91
CA ARG A 296 -8.67 -19.02 -5.67
C ARG A 296 -8.69 -20.21 -4.72
N ARG A 297 -8.85 -21.45 -5.23
CA ARG A 297 -8.87 -22.67 -4.39
C ARG A 297 -7.47 -22.95 -3.84
N ALA A 298 -6.45 -22.89 -4.70
CA ALA A 298 -5.05 -23.06 -4.31
C ALA A 298 -4.63 -22.08 -3.20
N LEU A 299 -5.04 -20.81 -3.32
CA LEU A 299 -4.78 -19.77 -2.32
C LEU A 299 -5.49 -20.04 -0.98
N ILE A 300 -6.70 -20.60 -0.98
CA ILE A 300 -7.36 -21.00 0.29
C ILE A 300 -6.49 -22.06 0.99
N THR A 301 -6.08 -23.11 0.27
CA THR A 301 -5.24 -24.18 0.82
C THR A 301 -3.92 -23.65 1.37
N LEU A 302 -3.18 -22.85 0.59
CA LEU A 302 -1.92 -22.23 1.03
C LEU A 302 -2.13 -21.30 2.24
N PHE A 303 -3.15 -20.45 2.21
CA PHE A 303 -3.40 -19.48 3.28
C PHE A 303 -3.82 -20.16 4.59
N ASP A 304 -4.59 -21.24 4.51
CA ASP A 304 -4.94 -22.06 5.67
C ASP A 304 -3.73 -22.85 6.19
N ALA A 305 -2.85 -23.33 5.31
CA ALA A 305 -1.61 -24.02 5.68
C ALA A 305 -0.62 -23.10 6.42
N ILE A 306 -0.41 -21.89 5.93
CA ILE A 306 0.38 -20.85 6.62
C ILE A 306 -0.18 -20.56 8.02
N ASP A 307 -1.51 -20.46 8.15
CA ASP A 307 -2.17 -20.23 9.45
C ASP A 307 -2.05 -21.43 10.40
N ARG A 308 -1.93 -22.66 9.88
CA ARG A 308 -1.66 -23.87 10.67
C ARG A 308 -0.22 -23.88 11.19
N GLU A 309 0.77 -23.67 10.32
CA GLU A 309 2.19 -23.65 10.73
C GLU A 309 2.50 -22.52 11.69
N SER A 310 1.94 -21.32 11.45
CA SER A 310 2.03 -20.18 12.38
C SER A 310 1.48 -20.49 13.79
N ARG A 311 0.61 -21.50 13.94
CA ARG A 311 0.11 -21.97 15.25
C ARG A 311 0.94 -23.12 15.81
N SER A 312 1.48 -24.01 14.96
CA SER A 312 2.32 -25.12 15.40
C SER A 312 3.64 -24.63 15.99
N GLU A 313 4.23 -23.59 15.40
CA GLU A 313 5.45 -22.94 15.91
C GLU A 313 5.23 -22.22 17.25
N ARG A 314 4.10 -21.52 17.42
CA ARG A 314 3.75 -20.87 18.70
C ARG A 314 3.61 -21.85 19.86
N LYS A 315 3.13 -23.08 19.59
CA LYS A 315 3.02 -24.15 20.59
C LYS A 315 4.36 -24.78 20.98
N LYS A 316 5.45 -24.47 20.26
CA LYS A 316 6.80 -25.01 20.51
C LYS A 316 7.70 -24.07 21.33
N LEU A 317 7.30 -22.82 21.55
CA LEU A 317 8.01 -21.96 22.51
C LEU A 317 7.57 -22.32 23.94
N PRO A 318 8.49 -22.57 24.88
CA PRO A 318 8.12 -22.79 26.28
C PRO A 318 7.56 -21.50 26.90
N GLU A 319 6.50 -21.63 27.69
CA GLU A 319 5.98 -20.52 28.50
C GLU A 319 7.00 -20.16 29.59
N ILE A 320 7.74 -19.08 29.40
CA ILE A 320 8.52 -18.44 30.47
C ILE A 320 7.50 -17.80 31.43
N LYS A 321 7.09 -18.57 32.43
CA LYS A 321 6.27 -18.05 33.53
C LYS A 321 7.09 -17.00 34.28
N PRO A 322 6.56 -15.78 34.50
CA PRO A 322 7.28 -14.77 35.26
C PRO A 322 7.53 -15.28 36.68
N GLN A 323 8.80 -15.37 37.05
CA GLN A 323 9.21 -15.62 38.42
C GLN A 323 8.64 -14.51 39.30
N LYS A 324 7.72 -14.89 40.20
CA LYS A 324 7.30 -13.98 41.27
C LYS A 324 8.48 -13.83 42.21
N ASN A 325 9.24 -12.74 42.07
CA ASN A 325 10.10 -12.28 43.15
C ASN A 325 9.18 -12.00 44.34
N LYS A 326 9.32 -12.84 45.37
CA LYS A 326 8.93 -12.49 46.73
C LYS A 326 10.19 -11.96 47.39
N ASP A 327 10.21 -10.67 47.64
CA ASP A 327 10.94 -10.01 48.72
C ASP A 327 9.97 -8.95 49.27
#